data_AF-A0A6A7LUK2-F1
#
_entry.id   AF-A0A6A7LUK2-F1
#
_cell.length_a   1.000
_cell.length_b   1.000
_cell.length_c   1.000
_cell.angle_alpha   90.00
_cell.angle_beta   90.00
_cell.angle_gamma   90.00
#
_symmetry.space_group_name_H-M   'P 1'
#
loop_
_entity.id
_entity.type
_entity.pdbx_description
1 polymer ?
#
loop_
_entity_poly.entity_id
_entity_poly.type
_entity_poly.pdbx_seq_one_letter_code
_entity_poly.pdbx_strand_id
1 'polypeptide(L)'
;MVPWQEGTVFTPPEQWYHQHFNVGREPARYIAFGPSRLLSGHSEVFGEQQIWYPDEDPWIRQTFEAELAERGLTSDIPKEAYRDRIYQWDYGDDD
;
A
#
# COMPACT_ATOMS: atom_id res chain seq x y z
N MET A 1 -2.11 -4.96 12.06
CA MET A 1 -2.79 -5.47 10.84
C MET A 1 -4.28 -5.48 11.04
N VAL A 2 -5.05 -5.15 9.99
CA VAL A 2 -6.51 -5.25 10.00
C VAL A 2 -6.89 -6.60 9.40
N PRO A 3 -7.59 -7.50 10.12
CA PRO A 3 -8.13 -8.70 9.52
C PRO A 3 -9.28 -8.28 8.59
N TRP A 4 -9.06 -8.44 7.28
CA TRP A 4 -10.04 -8.05 6.26
C TRP A 4 -10.40 -9.26 5.39
N GLN A 5 -11.60 -9.20 4.83
CA GLN A 5 -12.14 -10.13 3.84
C GLN A 5 -12.89 -9.34 2.76
N GLU A 6 -13.36 -10.02 1.71
CA GLU A 6 -14.20 -9.40 0.68
C GLU A 6 -15.36 -8.59 1.31
N GLY A 7 -15.54 -7.36 0.84
CA GLY A 7 -16.56 -6.43 1.36
C GLY A 7 -16.19 -5.70 2.65
N THR A 8 -14.99 -5.90 3.20
CA THR A 8 -14.53 -5.13 4.37
C THR A 8 -14.27 -3.67 3.99
N VAL A 9 -14.81 -2.74 4.79
CA VAL A 9 -14.56 -1.30 4.67
C VAL A 9 -13.78 -0.85 5.90
N PHE A 10 -12.63 -0.21 5.67
CA PHE A 10 -11.80 0.37 6.71
C PHE A 10 -11.39 1.78 6.31
N THR A 11 -11.49 2.72 7.25
CA THR A 11 -11.11 4.11 7.03
C THR A 11 -10.03 4.48 8.05
N PRO A 12 -8.79 4.76 7.61
CA PRO A 12 -7.78 5.28 8.51
C PRO A 12 -8.21 6.66 9.02
N PRO A 13 -7.78 7.07 10.22
CA PRO A 13 -8.00 8.43 10.69
C PRO A 13 -7.43 9.48 9.73
N GLU A 14 -7.92 10.71 9.85
CA GLU A 14 -7.47 11.82 9.01
C GLU A 14 -5.95 12.05 9.14
N GLN A 15 -5.29 12.31 8.02
CA GLN A 15 -3.85 12.60 7.92
C GLN A 15 -2.91 11.50 8.42
N TRP A 16 -3.33 10.24 8.37
CA TRP A 16 -2.46 9.11 8.70
C TRP A 16 -1.82 8.49 7.47
N TYR A 17 -0.50 8.31 7.50
CA TYR A 17 0.18 7.45 6.54
C TYR A 17 -0.30 6.00 6.73
N HIS A 18 -0.65 5.37 5.61
CA HIS A 18 -1.07 3.98 5.56
C HIS A 18 -0.66 3.39 4.21
N GLN A 19 -0.32 2.11 4.21
CA GLN A 19 -0.02 1.33 3.01
C GLN A 19 -0.87 0.06 3.02
N HIS A 20 -1.18 -0.45 1.83
CA HIS A 20 -1.96 -1.67 1.66
C HIS A 20 -1.04 -2.81 1.25
N PHE A 21 -1.04 -3.89 2.04
CA PHE A 21 -0.28 -5.11 1.77
C PHE A 21 -1.25 -6.29 1.69
N ASN A 22 -1.12 -7.11 0.64
CA ASN A 22 -1.85 -8.36 0.52
C ASN A 22 -0.98 -9.51 1.02
N VAL A 23 -1.42 -10.19 2.08
CA VAL A 23 -0.79 -11.41 2.61
C VAL A 23 -1.60 -12.67 2.29
N GLY A 24 -2.68 -12.53 1.51
CA GLY A 24 -3.50 -13.64 1.04
C GLY A 24 -2.87 -14.35 -0.16
N ARG A 25 -3.36 -15.57 -0.43
CA ARG A 25 -2.96 -16.35 -1.62
C ARG A 25 -3.64 -15.90 -2.90
N GLU A 26 -4.77 -15.23 -2.77
CA GLU A 26 -5.58 -14.77 -3.88
C GLU A 26 -5.30 -13.30 -4.18
N PRO A 27 -5.37 -12.87 -5.46
CA PRO A 27 -5.32 -11.46 -5.82
C PRO A 27 -6.40 -10.66 -5.09
N ALA A 28 -6.02 -9.47 -4.60
CA ALA A 28 -6.92 -8.56 -3.91
C ALA A 28 -7.17 -7.30 -4.75
N ARG A 29 -8.40 -6.80 -4.73
CA ARG A 29 -8.77 -5.51 -5.32
C ARG A 29 -9.42 -4.64 -4.23
N TYR A 30 -8.98 -3.39 -4.13
CA TYR A 30 -9.57 -2.41 -3.23
C TYR A 30 -10.08 -1.20 -4.01
N ILE A 31 -11.06 -0.51 -3.43
CA ILE A 31 -11.63 0.72 -3.96
C ILE A 31 -11.45 1.80 -2.90
N ALA A 32 -10.81 2.91 -3.27
CA ALA A 32 -10.64 4.05 -2.40
C ALA A 32 -11.74 5.09 -2.65
N PHE A 33 -12.46 5.47 -1.59
CA PHE A 33 -13.41 6.58 -1.63
C PHE A 33 -12.73 7.84 -1.10
N GLY A 34 -12.58 8.86 -1.94
CA GLY A 34 -12.09 10.17 -1.52
C GLY A 34 -13.19 11.05 -0.94
N PRO A 35 -12.85 12.05 -0.10
CA PRO A 35 -13.82 13.04 0.35
C PRO A 35 -14.43 13.78 -0.86
N SER A 36 -15.69 14.19 -0.72
CA SER A 36 -16.33 15.02 -1.75
C SER A 36 -15.51 16.29 -1.99
N ARG A 37 -15.22 16.60 -3.26
CA ARG A 37 -14.54 17.85 -3.65
C ARG A 37 -15.25 19.10 -3.13
N LEU A 38 -16.55 19.02 -2.85
CA LEU A 38 -17.35 20.12 -2.26
C LEU A 38 -17.08 20.34 -0.77
N LEU A 39 -16.67 19.29 -0.05
CA LEU A 39 -16.29 19.36 1.38
C LEU A 39 -14.78 19.57 1.57
N SER A 40 -14.01 19.33 0.52
CA SER A 40 -12.57 19.57 0.49
C SER A 40 -12.34 21.07 0.24
N GLY A 41 -12.35 21.86 1.32
CA GLY A 41 -11.95 23.27 1.29
C GLY A 41 -10.66 23.46 0.46
N HIS A 42 -10.62 24.53 -0.33
CA HIS A 42 -9.62 24.72 -1.37
C HIS A 42 -8.18 24.70 -0.84
N SER A 43 -7.35 23.94 -1.57
CA SER A 43 -5.91 24.11 -1.81
C SER A 43 -4.99 24.20 -0.59
N GLU A 44 -4.75 23.09 0.09
CA GLU A 44 -3.39 22.84 0.57
C GLU A 44 -2.61 22.13 -0.54
N VAL A 45 -1.47 22.69 -0.93
CA VAL A 45 -0.51 22.00 -1.78
C VAL A 45 0.13 20.93 -0.90
N PHE A 46 -0.56 19.80 -0.77
CA PHE A 46 0.04 18.62 -0.17
C PHE A 46 1.16 18.17 -1.13
N GLY A 47 2.39 18.11 -0.63
CA GLY A 47 3.53 17.59 -1.38
C GLY A 47 3.40 16.09 -1.65
N GLU A 48 4.54 15.39 -1.76
CA GLU A 48 4.53 13.92 -1.83
C GLU A 48 3.87 13.35 -0.55
N GLN A 49 2.70 12.73 -0.71
CA GLN A 49 1.95 12.06 0.37
C GLN A 49 2.22 10.55 0.43
N GLN A 50 3.22 10.09 -0.32
CA GLN A 50 3.61 8.69 -0.36
C GLN A 50 4.98 8.52 0.30
N ILE A 51 5.13 7.41 1.01
CA ILE A 51 6.42 6.94 1.49
C ILE A 51 6.93 5.93 0.45
N TRP A 52 8.08 6.24 -0.14
CA TRP A 52 8.73 5.36 -1.12
C TRP A 52 9.34 4.15 -0.40
N TYR A 53 9.41 3.01 -1.07
CA TYR A 53 9.97 1.78 -0.48
C TYR A 53 11.38 1.92 0.11
N PRO A 54 12.32 2.69 -0.47
CA PRO A 54 13.63 2.89 0.16
C PRO A 54 13.60 3.78 1.41
N ASP A 55 12.55 4.59 1.55
CA ASP A 55 12.37 5.56 2.63
C ASP A 55 11.48 5.01 3.76
N GLU A 56 10.88 3.83 3.59
CA GLU A 56 10.04 3.19 4.60
C GLU A 56 10.88 2.71 5.79
N ASP A 57 10.29 2.71 6.99
CA ASP A 57 10.97 2.12 8.14
C ASP A 57 11.15 0.60 7.91
N PRO A 58 12.36 0.03 8.07
CA PRO A 58 12.64 -1.37 7.81
C PRO A 58 11.68 -2.36 8.49
N TRP A 59 11.04 -1.97 9.61
CA TRP A 59 10.06 -2.83 10.30
C TRP A 59 8.85 -3.16 9.41
N ILE A 60 8.48 -2.28 8.47
CA ILE A 60 7.33 -2.44 7.57
C ILE A 60 7.56 -3.66 6.67
N ARG A 61 8.66 -3.64 5.91
CA ARG A 61 9.08 -4.77 5.08
C ARG A 61 9.27 -6.05 5.88
N GLN A 62 9.93 -5.98 7.02
CA GLN A 62 10.19 -7.16 7.86
C GLN A 62 8.89 -7.81 8.32
N THR A 63 7.91 -7.00 8.72
CA THR A 63 6.59 -7.48 9.14
C THR A 63 5.84 -8.10 7.97
N PHE A 64 5.87 -7.48 6.80
CA PHE A 64 5.23 -8.01 5.61
C PHE A 64 5.83 -9.37 5.18
N GLU A 65 7.16 -9.45 5.12
CA GLU A 65 7.86 -10.70 4.77
C GLU A 65 7.63 -11.81 5.82
N ALA A 66 7.58 -11.47 7.12
CA ALA A 66 7.28 -12.42 8.18
C ALA A 66 5.86 -13.00 8.06
N GLU A 67 4.86 -12.15 7.82
CA GLU A 67 3.47 -12.58 7.63
C GLU A 67 3.29 -13.46 6.38
N LEU A 68 3.99 -13.15 5.29
CA LEU A 68 4.02 -14.02 4.13
C LEU A 68 4.66 -15.38 4.44
N ALA A 69 5.79 -15.37 5.16
CA ALA A 69 6.52 -16.59 5.52
C ALA A 69 5.68 -17.52 6.40
N GLU A 70 4.91 -16.99 7.36
CA GLU A 70 3.96 -17.77 8.17
C GLU A 70 2.91 -18.50 7.32
N ARG A 71 2.59 -17.97 6.13
CA ARG A 71 1.65 -18.53 5.15
C ARG A 71 2.33 -19.33 4.05
N GLY A 72 3.65 -19.51 4.11
CA GLY A 72 4.44 -20.20 3.10
C GLY A 72 4.53 -19.46 1.77
N LEU A 73 4.43 -18.13 1.81
CA LEU A 73 4.51 -17.24 0.65
C LEU A 73 5.80 -16.42 0.68
N THR A 74 6.14 -15.82 -0.46
CA THR A 74 7.25 -14.88 -0.62
C THR A 74 6.73 -13.57 -1.21
N SER A 75 7.42 -12.47 -0.91
CA SER A 75 7.06 -11.16 -1.48
C SER A 75 7.33 -11.14 -2.98
N ASP A 76 6.35 -10.69 -3.76
CA ASP A 76 6.50 -10.40 -5.18
C ASP A 76 7.14 -9.03 -5.43
N ILE A 77 7.41 -8.24 -4.37
CA ILE A 77 8.04 -6.93 -4.49
C ILE A 77 9.51 -7.09 -4.88
N PRO A 78 9.94 -6.56 -6.04
CA PRO A 78 11.32 -6.69 -6.50
C PRO A 78 12.30 -6.02 -5.54
N LYS A 79 13.51 -6.58 -5.43
CA LYS A 79 14.55 -6.03 -4.54
C LYS A 79 15.00 -4.63 -4.98
N GLU A 80 14.85 -4.35 -6.27
CA GLU A 80 15.14 -3.09 -6.93
C GLU A 80 14.21 -1.98 -6.43
N ALA A 81 12.95 -2.28 -6.14
CA ALA A 81 11.98 -1.32 -5.62
C ALA A 81 12.44 -0.71 -4.28
N TYR A 82 13.12 -1.51 -3.44
CA TYR A 82 13.68 -1.06 -2.17
C TYR A 82 15.01 -0.30 -2.29
N ARG A 83 15.56 -0.17 -3.50
CA ARG A 83 16.84 0.53 -3.77
C ARG A 83 16.65 1.78 -4.60
N ASP A 84 15.69 1.75 -5.52
CA ASP A 84 15.39 2.85 -6.41
C ASP A 84 14.12 3.58 -5.95
N ARG A 85 14.29 4.84 -5.52
CA ARG A 85 13.19 5.69 -5.07
C ARG A 85 12.16 5.96 -6.16
N ILE A 86 12.58 5.96 -7.42
CA ILE A 86 11.72 6.20 -8.59
C ILE A 86 11.39 4.90 -9.34
N TYR A 87 11.44 3.76 -8.65
CA TYR A 87 11.11 2.46 -9.23
C TYR A 87 9.72 2.50 -9.87
N GLN A 88 9.67 2.15 -11.15
CA GLN A 88 8.43 2.03 -11.90
C GLN A 88 8.06 0.56 -12.04
N TRP A 89 6.85 0.23 -11.60
CA TRP A 89 6.27 -1.08 -11.81
C TRP A 89 5.95 -1.28 -13.29
N ASP A 90 6.40 -2.39 -13.84
CA ASP A 90 5.96 -2.89 -15.14
C ASP A 90 4.73 -3.77 -14.89
N TYR A 91 3.56 -3.20 -15.14
CA TYR A 91 2.29 -3.92 -14.96
C TYR A 91 1.94 -4.82 -16.15
N GLY A 92 2.78 -4.85 -17.20
CA GLY A 92 2.45 -5.49 -18.46
C GLY A 92 1.28 -4.80 -19.18
N ASP A 93 0.92 -5.30 -20.36
CA ASP A 93 -0.33 -4.90 -21.02
C ASP A 93 -1.51 -5.53 -20.23
N ASP A 94 -2.43 -4.70 -19.74
CA ASP A 94 -3.67 -5.14 -19.10
C ASP A 94 -4.51 -5.96 -20.11
N ASP A 95 -4.51 -7.29 -20.01
CA ASP A 95 -5.38 -8.22 -20.77
C ASP A 95 -6.64 -8.59 -19.98
#